data_AF-A0A401P9Q4-F1
#
_entry.id   AF-A0A401P9Q4-F1
#
_cell.length_a   1.000
_cell.length_b   1.000
_cell.length_c   1.000
_cell.angle_alpha   90.00
_cell.angle_beta   90.00
_cell.angle_gamma   90.00
#
_symmetry.space_group_name_H-M   'P 1'
#
loop_
_entity.id
_entity.type
_entity.pdbx_description
1 polymer ?
#
loop_
_entity_poly.entity_id
_entity_poly.type
_entity_poly.pdbx_seq_one_letter_code
_entity_poly.pdbx_strand_id
1 'polypeptide(L)'
;VDCVLCCFPLKVSVVSAGGCNMTGFWRNDLGSVFYLSEARNFRLNGQYLTAVEAAREEAGPEKQAQVIGIRSNGKEPTFSMSTAWAGGSITSWVGQCLILEGGQQVLKTTWLLRSPATSLQEDWKATRIGQDTFHQTNEATLKVNHH
;
A
#
# COMPACT_ATOMS: atom_id res chain seq x y z
N VAL A 1 -0.58 -57.38 13.02
CA VAL A 1 -1.42 -56.25 12.58
C VAL A 1 -0.79 -54.99 13.12
N ASP A 2 0.11 -54.42 12.33
CA ASP A 2 0.94 -53.28 12.70
C ASP A 2 0.10 -52.00 12.72
N CYS A 3 0.13 -51.28 13.84
CA CYS A 3 -0.49 -49.97 13.95
C CYS A 3 0.65 -48.93 14.03
N VAL A 4 1.22 -48.59 12.86
CA VAL A 4 2.19 -47.51 12.75
C VAL A 4 1.42 -46.20 12.72
N LEU A 5 1.44 -45.49 13.84
CA LEU A 5 0.88 -44.17 14.00
C LEU A 5 1.77 -43.17 13.22
N CYS A 6 1.31 -42.75 12.04
CA CYS A 6 1.95 -41.68 11.26
C CYS A 6 1.75 -40.33 11.94
N CYS A 7 2.61 -39.98 12.90
CA CYS A 7 2.77 -38.60 13.34
C CYS A 7 3.52 -37.81 12.25
N PHE A 8 2.78 -37.22 11.32
CA PHE A 8 3.35 -36.18 10.47
C PHE A 8 3.67 -34.96 11.34
N PRO A 9 4.91 -34.44 11.34
CA PRO A 9 5.20 -33.20 12.04
C PRO A 9 4.40 -32.08 11.36
N LEU A 10 3.47 -31.46 12.10
CA LEU A 10 2.92 -30.17 11.70
C LEU A 10 4.12 -29.22 11.55
N LYS A 11 4.36 -28.76 10.32
CA LYS A 11 5.25 -27.62 10.10
C LYS A 11 4.60 -26.41 10.76
N VAL A 12 4.94 -26.16 12.02
CA VAL A 12 4.65 -24.90 12.67
C VAL A 12 5.56 -23.87 12.00
N SER A 13 5.00 -23.14 11.03
CA SER A 13 5.65 -21.93 10.52
C SER A 13 5.78 -20.99 11.71
N VAL A 14 7.01 -20.76 12.17
CA VAL A 14 7.30 -19.76 13.18
C VAL A 14 6.85 -18.42 12.59
N VAL A 15 5.70 -17.94 13.03
CA VAL A 15 5.25 -16.57 12.76
C VAL A 15 6.33 -15.69 13.37
N SER A 16 7.02 -14.93 12.53
CA SER A 16 7.96 -13.91 13.00
C SER A 16 7.24 -13.08 14.06
N ALA A 17 7.80 -13.03 15.27
CA ALA A 17 7.29 -12.19 16.36
C ALA A 17 7.41 -10.67 16.07
N GLY A 18 7.85 -10.31 14.85
CA GLY A 18 7.90 -8.95 14.35
C GLY A 18 6.52 -8.46 13.94
N GLY A 19 6.21 -7.21 14.31
CA GLY A 19 5.03 -6.52 13.81
C GLY A 19 5.05 -6.37 12.29
N CYS A 20 3.92 -5.94 11.75
CA CYS A 20 3.74 -5.56 10.36
C CYS A 20 4.74 -4.45 10.01
N ASN A 21 5.65 -4.77 9.09
CA ASN A 21 6.73 -3.90 8.66
C ASN A 21 6.29 -3.22 7.37
N MET A 22 6.07 -1.91 7.42
CA MET A 22 5.58 -1.18 6.25
C MET A 22 6.67 -0.92 5.20
N THR A 23 7.95 -1.18 5.51
CA THR A 23 9.07 -0.97 4.58
C THR A 23 9.07 -2.02 3.47
N GLY A 24 9.28 -1.57 2.23
CA GLY A 24 9.40 -2.43 1.05
C GLY A 24 8.38 -2.12 -0.03
N PHE A 25 8.15 -3.09 -0.91
CA PHE A 25 7.22 -2.97 -2.03
C PHE A 25 5.85 -3.55 -1.70
N TRP A 26 4.81 -2.82 -2.11
CA TRP A 26 3.43 -3.16 -1.83
C TRP A 26 2.61 -2.96 -3.10
N ARG A 27 1.94 -4.00 -3.59
CA ARG A 27 1.15 -3.95 -4.82
C ARG A 27 -0.34 -4.11 -4.50
N ASN A 28 -1.20 -3.28 -5.09
CA ASN A 28 -2.65 -3.45 -4.98
C ASN A 28 -3.22 -4.30 -6.12
N ASP A 29 -4.50 -4.63 -6.01
CA ASP A 29 -5.24 -5.43 -6.99
C ASP A 29 -5.36 -4.74 -8.37
N LEU A 30 -5.17 -3.41 -8.42
CA LEU A 30 -5.13 -2.63 -9.67
C LEU A 30 -3.74 -2.65 -10.34
N GLY A 31 -2.73 -3.20 -9.66
CA GLY A 31 -1.36 -3.26 -10.15
C GLY A 31 -0.49 -2.05 -9.80
N SER A 32 -1.02 -1.05 -9.09
CA SER A 32 -0.26 0.08 -8.55
C SER A 32 0.65 -0.38 -7.41
N VAL A 33 1.76 0.32 -7.22
CA VAL A 33 2.85 -0.09 -6.33
C VAL A 33 3.26 1.06 -5.42
N PHE A 34 3.29 0.82 -4.12
CA PHE A 34 4.08 1.62 -3.18
C PHE A 34 5.48 1.04 -3.01
N TYR A 35 6.48 1.91 -2.96
CA TYR A 35 7.78 1.64 -2.34
C TYR A 35 7.88 2.51 -1.10
N LEU A 36 7.87 1.89 0.09
CA LEU A 36 7.87 2.59 1.37
C LEU A 36 9.16 2.34 2.14
N SER A 37 9.55 3.35 2.91
CA SER A 37 10.62 3.31 3.87
C SER A 37 10.19 4.02 5.15
N GLU A 38 10.49 3.40 6.29
CA GLU A 38 10.31 4.02 7.59
C GLU A 38 11.52 4.89 7.95
N ALA A 39 11.25 6.13 8.36
CA ALA A 39 12.23 7.07 8.86
C ALA A 39 12.03 7.34 10.36
N ARG A 40 12.90 8.16 10.95
CA ARG A 40 12.81 8.53 12.37
C ARG A 40 11.44 9.15 12.69
N ASN A 41 11.02 8.99 13.95
CA ASN A 41 9.76 9.55 14.47
C ASN A 41 8.52 9.07 13.72
N PHE A 42 8.50 7.78 13.35
CA PHE A 42 7.36 7.12 12.70
C PHE A 42 6.95 7.72 11.35
N ARG A 43 7.85 8.45 10.70
CA ARG A 43 7.60 9.03 9.38
C ARG A 43 7.71 7.95 8.32
N LEU A 44 6.83 8.01 7.34
CA LEU A 44 6.88 7.19 6.14
C LEU A 44 7.33 8.07 4.97
N ASN A 45 8.29 7.59 4.20
CA ASN A 45 8.69 8.18 2.93
C ASN A 45 8.65 7.11 1.85
N GLY A 46 8.43 7.51 0.61
CA GLY A 46 8.39 6.54 -0.47
C GLY A 46 8.08 7.11 -1.82
N GLN A 47 7.69 6.21 -2.71
CA GLN A 47 7.19 6.50 -4.04
C GLN A 47 5.93 5.65 -4.28
N TYR A 48 5.01 6.19 -5.07
CA TYR A 48 3.84 5.48 -5.54
C TYR A 48 3.83 5.49 -7.07
N LEU A 49 3.77 4.30 -7.67
CA LEU A 49 3.54 4.10 -9.09
C LEU A 49 2.09 3.68 -9.29
N THR A 50 1.34 4.43 -10.09
CA THR A 50 -0.03 4.04 -10.42
C THR A 50 -0.12 3.31 -11.75
N ALA A 51 -0.89 2.21 -11.76
CA ALA A 51 -1.26 1.52 -12.99
C ALA A 51 -2.43 2.22 -13.73
N VAL A 52 -3.18 3.07 -13.02
CA VAL A 52 -4.40 3.73 -13.52
C VAL A 52 -4.37 5.23 -13.25
N GLU A 53 -5.01 6.00 -14.10
CA GLU A 53 -5.12 7.45 -13.95
C GLU A 53 -6.58 7.90 -14.18
N ALA A 54 -7.05 8.86 -13.39
CA ALA A 54 -8.43 9.36 -13.48
C ALA A 54 -8.66 10.19 -14.75
N ALA A 55 -7.62 10.85 -15.24
CA ALA A 55 -7.56 11.50 -16.55
C ALA A 55 -6.15 11.37 -17.10
N ARG A 56 -6.03 11.44 -18.43
CA ARG A 56 -4.75 11.30 -19.13
C ARG A 56 -3.74 12.33 -18.62
N GLU A 57 -2.53 11.87 -18.33
CA GLU A 57 -1.37 12.68 -17.91
C GLU A 57 -1.49 13.27 -16.49
N GLU A 58 -2.56 12.98 -15.73
CA GLU A 58 -2.69 13.42 -14.33
C GLU A 58 -1.55 12.91 -13.44
N ALA A 59 -1.18 11.65 -13.61
CA ALA A 59 -0.11 11.03 -12.84
C ALA A 59 1.29 11.43 -13.31
N GLY A 60 1.40 12.25 -14.36
CA GLY A 60 2.66 12.61 -15.02
C GLY A 60 3.22 11.51 -15.93
N PRO A 61 4.32 11.80 -16.65
CA PRO A 61 4.87 10.90 -17.67
C PRO A 61 5.37 9.57 -17.11
N GLU A 62 5.87 9.56 -15.87
CA GLU A 62 6.39 8.37 -15.20
C GLU A 62 5.33 7.65 -14.34
N LYS A 63 4.10 8.20 -14.28
CA LYS A 63 3.01 7.71 -13.42
C LYS A 63 3.44 7.49 -11.97
N GLN A 64 4.40 8.28 -11.53
CA GLN A 64 5.09 8.14 -10.26
C GLN A 64 5.01 9.45 -9.47
N ALA A 65 4.79 9.34 -8.16
CA ALA A 65 4.81 10.48 -7.26
C ALA A 65 5.42 10.14 -5.89
N GLN A 66 5.97 11.16 -5.22
CA GLN A 66 6.56 11.01 -3.89
C GLN A 66 5.48 10.75 -2.84
N VAL A 67 5.76 9.86 -1.90
CA VAL A 67 4.88 9.55 -0.78
C VAL A 67 5.49 10.07 0.51
N ILE A 68 4.68 10.77 1.29
CA ILE A 68 5.01 11.18 2.66
C ILE A 68 3.89 10.76 3.60
N GLY A 69 4.22 10.39 4.83
CA GLY A 69 3.23 9.95 5.78
C GLY A 69 3.76 9.73 7.19
N ILE A 70 2.91 9.12 8.00
CA ILE A 70 3.20 8.72 9.38
C ILE A 70 2.51 7.39 9.69
N ARG A 71 3.09 6.62 10.62
CA ARG A 71 2.45 5.45 11.23
C ARG A 71 2.32 5.61 12.75
N SER A 72 1.37 4.88 13.34
CA SER A 72 1.25 4.75 14.80
C SER A 72 2.27 3.75 15.34
N ASN A 73 2.32 3.61 16.67
CA ASN A 73 3.00 2.49 17.31
C ASN A 73 2.21 1.19 17.21
N GLY A 74 2.84 0.08 17.62
CA GLY A 74 2.22 -1.23 17.73
C GLY A 74 2.69 -2.23 16.68
N LYS A 75 2.24 -3.49 16.85
CA LYS A 75 2.53 -4.59 15.94
C LYS A 75 1.75 -4.49 14.63
N GLU A 76 0.58 -3.87 14.63
CA GLU A 76 -0.26 -3.68 13.45
C GLU A 76 -0.62 -2.19 13.34
N PRO A 77 0.35 -1.34 12.96
CA PRO A 77 0.21 0.10 13.01
C PRO A 77 -0.90 0.60 12.08
N THR A 78 -1.64 1.59 12.55
CA THR A 78 -2.42 2.49 11.68
C THR A 78 -1.48 3.48 11.01
N PHE A 79 -1.85 4.03 9.86
CA PHE A 79 -1.03 4.98 9.14
C PHE A 79 -1.87 5.97 8.32
N SER A 80 -1.21 7.06 7.94
CA SER A 80 -1.70 8.03 6.97
C SER A 80 -0.56 8.39 6.03
N MET A 81 -0.82 8.42 4.73
CA MET A 81 0.15 8.84 3.73
C MET A 81 -0.52 9.60 2.58
N SER A 82 0.24 10.46 1.92
CA SER A 82 -0.24 11.30 0.83
C SER A 82 0.77 11.41 -0.28
N THR A 83 0.28 11.65 -1.49
CA THR A 83 1.08 11.94 -2.67
C THR A 83 0.47 13.11 -3.45
N ALA A 84 1.32 13.93 -4.04
CA ALA A 84 0.92 15.01 -4.94
C ALA A 84 1.33 14.63 -6.37
N TRP A 85 0.35 14.66 -7.27
CA TRP A 85 0.53 14.30 -8.67
C TRP A 85 0.98 15.48 -9.51
N ALA A 86 1.62 15.20 -10.65
CA ALA A 86 2.08 16.24 -11.57
C ALA A 86 0.92 17.09 -12.12
N GLY A 87 -0.27 16.51 -12.30
CA GLY A 87 -1.50 17.20 -12.69
C GLY A 87 -2.11 18.12 -11.61
N GLY A 88 -1.49 18.20 -10.43
CA GLY A 88 -1.93 19.07 -9.33
C GLY A 88 -2.97 18.44 -8.41
N SER A 89 -3.43 17.22 -8.70
CA SER A 89 -4.26 16.45 -7.78
C SER A 89 -3.46 15.87 -6.61
N ILE A 90 -4.13 15.57 -5.49
CA ILE A 90 -3.53 14.92 -4.31
C ILE A 90 -4.33 13.68 -3.98
N THR A 91 -3.65 12.57 -3.69
CA THR A 91 -4.28 11.40 -3.09
C THR A 91 -3.75 11.18 -1.69
N SER A 92 -4.65 10.90 -0.76
CA SER A 92 -4.32 10.54 0.62
C SER A 92 -4.94 9.20 0.97
N TRP A 93 -4.17 8.34 1.62
CA TRP A 93 -4.58 7.05 2.15
C TRP A 93 -4.53 7.08 3.68
N VAL A 94 -5.56 6.54 4.30
CA VAL A 94 -5.55 6.13 5.72
C VAL A 94 -5.78 4.64 5.79
N GLY A 95 -5.10 3.97 6.71
CA GLY A 95 -5.17 2.51 6.76
C GLY A 95 -4.50 1.88 7.95
N GLN A 96 -4.42 0.55 7.90
CA GLN A 96 -3.74 -0.27 8.90
C GLN A 96 -2.94 -1.38 8.22
N CYS A 97 -1.74 -1.62 8.75
CA CYS A 97 -0.89 -2.75 8.38
C CYS A 97 -1.30 -3.94 9.26
N LEU A 98 -1.89 -4.96 8.66
CA LEU A 98 -2.44 -6.13 9.33
C LEU A 98 -1.61 -7.38 9.03
N ILE A 99 -1.49 -8.28 10.00
CA ILE A 99 -0.89 -9.60 9.87
C ILE A 99 -2.02 -10.63 9.84
N LEU A 100 -2.24 -11.23 8.68
CA LEU A 100 -3.24 -12.27 8.47
C LEU A 100 -2.78 -13.62 9.04
N GLU A 101 -3.71 -14.56 9.12
CA GLU A 101 -3.39 -15.96 9.39
C GLU A 101 -2.32 -16.48 8.42
N GLY A 102 -1.33 -17.20 8.94
CA GLY A 102 -0.16 -17.62 8.16
C GLY A 102 0.96 -16.57 8.04
N GLY A 103 0.81 -15.39 8.65
CA GLY A 103 1.86 -14.37 8.75
C GLY A 103 1.97 -13.44 7.55
N GLN A 104 1.02 -13.53 6.59
CA GLN A 104 0.97 -12.62 5.45
C GLN A 104 0.60 -11.21 5.92
N GLN A 105 1.32 -10.20 5.41
CA GLN A 105 1.06 -8.81 5.75
C GLN A 105 0.25 -8.11 4.65
N VAL A 106 -0.69 -7.27 5.04
CA VAL A 106 -1.51 -6.46 4.13
C VAL A 106 -1.64 -5.03 4.61
N LEU A 107 -1.65 -4.07 3.68
CA LEU A 107 -2.07 -2.70 3.97
C LEU A 107 -3.52 -2.55 3.53
N LYS A 108 -4.44 -2.46 4.49
CA LYS A 108 -5.85 -2.14 4.20
C LYS A 108 -6.03 -0.65 4.24
N THR A 109 -6.52 -0.06 3.15
CA THR A 109 -6.61 1.40 3.02
C THR A 109 -7.97 1.86 2.52
N THR A 110 -8.32 3.07 2.93
CA THR A 110 -9.30 3.92 2.25
C THR A 110 -8.56 5.16 1.75
N TRP A 111 -8.86 5.59 0.53
CA TRP A 111 -8.22 6.74 -0.07
C TRP A 111 -9.19 7.81 -0.51
N LEU A 112 -8.71 9.05 -0.50
CA LEU A 112 -9.36 10.21 -1.08
C LEU A 112 -8.47 10.78 -2.17
N LEU A 113 -9.01 10.95 -3.38
CA LEU A 113 -8.36 11.67 -4.47
C LEU A 113 -9.04 13.03 -4.61
N ARG A 114 -8.28 14.09 -4.42
CA ARG A 114 -8.70 15.47 -4.57
C ARG A 114 -8.15 16.04 -5.88
N SER A 115 -9.03 16.28 -6.85
CA SER A 115 -8.71 17.04 -8.06
C SER A 115 -8.71 18.55 -7.78
N PRO A 116 -7.92 19.35 -8.52
CA PRO A 116 -8.07 20.80 -8.51
C PRO A 116 -9.47 21.21 -8.99
N ALA A 117 -10.17 22.05 -8.24
CA ALA A 117 -11.43 22.64 -8.67
C ALA A 117 -11.16 23.97 -9.39
N THR A 118 -11.82 24.21 -10.52
CA THR A 118 -11.68 25.47 -11.29
C THR A 118 -12.46 26.62 -10.67
N SER A 119 -13.45 26.32 -9.82
CA SER A 119 -14.23 27.28 -9.05
C SER A 119 -14.86 26.63 -7.83
N LEU A 120 -15.38 27.43 -6.90
CA LEU A 120 -16.11 26.92 -5.73
C LEU A 120 -17.40 26.17 -6.11
N GLN A 121 -18.05 26.56 -7.20
CA GLN A 121 -19.26 25.88 -7.70
C GLN A 121 -18.96 24.48 -8.25
N GLU A 122 -17.72 24.22 -8.68
CA GLU A 122 -17.31 22.91 -9.19
C GLU A 122 -16.67 22.02 -8.11
N ASP A 123 -16.49 22.53 -6.88
CA ASP A 123 -15.81 21.85 -5.78
C ASP A 123 -16.49 20.53 -5.38
N TRP A 124 -17.82 20.50 -5.46
CA TRP A 124 -18.64 19.38 -4.98
C TRP A 124 -18.29 18.03 -5.63
N LYS A 125 -17.72 18.03 -6.84
CA LYS A 125 -17.30 16.82 -7.57
C LYS A 125 -15.79 16.57 -7.54
N ALA A 126 -15.03 17.41 -6.84
CA ALA A 126 -13.57 17.38 -6.89
C ALA A 126 -12.94 16.30 -5.99
N THR A 127 -13.72 15.64 -5.13
CA THR A 127 -13.23 14.59 -4.23
C THR A 127 -13.82 13.22 -4.60
N ARG A 128 -12.95 12.25 -4.88
CA ARG A 128 -13.30 10.83 -5.08
C ARG A 128 -12.83 10.01 -3.88
N ILE A 129 -13.50 8.90 -3.60
CA ILE A 129 -13.18 7.97 -2.52
C ILE A 129 -13.10 6.54 -3.06
N GLY A 130 -12.20 5.74 -2.49
CA GLY A 130 -12.13 4.31 -2.78
C GLY A 130 -11.35 3.56 -1.72
N GLN A 131 -11.13 2.27 -1.96
CA GLN A 131 -10.39 1.38 -1.09
C GLN A 131 -9.41 0.56 -1.89
N ASP A 132 -8.20 0.43 -1.38
CA ASP A 132 -7.17 -0.44 -1.94
C ASP A 132 -6.66 -1.38 -0.85
N THR A 133 -6.47 -2.64 -1.23
CA THR A 133 -5.70 -3.60 -0.43
C THR A 133 -4.35 -3.76 -1.08
N PHE A 134 -3.27 -3.56 -0.33
CA PHE A 134 -1.93 -3.83 -0.81
C PHE A 134 -1.35 -5.08 -0.17
N HIS A 135 -0.67 -5.88 -0.98
CA HIS A 135 0.04 -7.06 -0.58
C HIS A 135 1.54 -6.83 -0.75
N GLN A 136 2.32 -7.31 0.22
CA GLN A 136 3.76 -7.23 0.16
C GLN A 136 4.27 -8.02 -1.05
N THR A 137 5.18 -7.43 -1.82
CA THR A 137 5.83 -8.07 -2.97
C THR A 137 7.34 -7.83 -2.93
N ASN A 138 8.08 -8.60 -3.71
CA ASN A 138 9.49 -8.31 -3.98
C ASN A 138 9.63 -7.51 -5.29
N GLU A 139 10.77 -6.84 -5.47
CA GLU A 139 11.05 -6.03 -6.67
C GLU A 139 11.12 -6.89 -7.94
N ALA A 140 11.57 -8.15 -7.84
CA ALA A 140 11.70 -9.06 -8.98
C ALA A 140 10.33 -9.39 -9.59
N THR A 141 9.29 -9.57 -8.77
CA THR A 141 7.91 -9.83 -9.25
C THR A 141 7.29 -8.61 -9.94
N LEU A 142 7.79 -7.40 -9.70
CA LEU A 142 7.33 -6.20 -10.40
C LEU A 142 7.79 -6.17 -11.85
N LYS A 143 9.00 -6.67 -12.13
CA LYS A 143 9.61 -6.65 -13.48
C LYS A 143 9.03 -7.72 -14.42
N VAL A 144 8.48 -8.82 -13.89
CA VAL A 144 7.89 -9.90 -14.69
C VAL A 144 6.60 -9.48 -15.41
N ASN A 145 5.87 -8.48 -14.88
CA ASN A 145 4.59 -8.05 -15.43
C ASN A 145 4.69 -6.87 -16.43
N HIS A 146 5.90 -6.52 -16.86
CA HIS A 146 6.16 -5.47 -17.85
C HIS A 146 6.76 -6.02 -19.18
N HIS A 147 6.60 -7.32 -19.45
CA HIS A 147 6.94 -7.96 -20.72
C HIS A 147 5.69 -8.42 -21.47
#